data_AF-A0A379FJV9-F1
#
_entry.id   AF-A0A379FJV9-F1
#
_cell.length_a   1.000
_cell.length_b   1.000
_cell.length_c   1.000
_cell.angle_alpha   90.00
_cell.angle_beta   90.00
_cell.angle_gamma   90.00
#
_symmetry.space_group_name_H-M   'P 1'
#
loop_
_entity.id
_entity.type
_entity.pdbx_description
1 polymer ?
#
loop_
_entity_poly.entity_id
_entity_poly.type
_entity_poly.pdbx_seq_one_letter_code
_entity_poly.pdbx_strand_id
1 'polypeptide(L)'
;MEEGRELPLKHTPLKVVYHTPCHMEKMGWAAYSIDLIKRIPGVEVIVLDSQCCGIAGTYGFKSENYDVAQGIGAGLFRQIEESGCD
;
A
#
# COMPACT_ATOMS: atom_id res chain seq x y z
N MET A 1 22.06 8.37 7.77
CA MET A 1 22.25 8.56 6.32
C MET A 1 21.64 9.90 5.96
N GLU A 2 22.40 10.99 6.06
CA GLU A 2 21.88 12.37 5.93
C GLU A 2 22.41 13.14 4.71
N GLU A 3 23.11 12.47 3.78
CA GLU A 3 23.73 13.11 2.61
C GLU A 3 23.07 12.68 1.29
N GLY A 4 21.73 12.71 1.25
CA GLY A 4 20.94 12.49 0.03
C GLY A 4 20.51 13.81 -0.60
N ARG A 5 20.29 13.85 -1.93
CA ARG A 5 19.65 15.01 -2.57
C ARG A 5 18.23 15.17 -2.03
N GLU A 6 17.88 16.41 -1.70
CA GLU A 6 16.50 16.78 -1.42
C GLU A 6 15.70 16.80 -2.74
N LEU A 7 14.55 16.12 -2.74
CA LEU A 7 13.68 16.06 -3.91
C LEU A 7 12.76 17.29 -3.88
N PRO A 8 12.57 18.01 -5.00
CA PRO A 8 11.66 19.16 -5.06
C PRO A 8 10.19 18.69 -5.14
N LEU A 9 9.70 18.09 -4.05
CA LEU A 9 8.36 17.54 -3.95
C LEU A 9 7.32 18.65 -3.70
N LYS A 10 6.15 18.50 -4.31
CA LYS A 10 5.03 19.42 -4.08
C LYS A 10 4.34 19.12 -2.76
N HIS A 11 3.89 20.17 -2.08
CA HIS A 11 2.99 20.02 -0.95
C HIS A 11 1.67 19.39 -1.38
N THR A 12 1.31 18.27 -0.76
CA THR A 12 0.22 17.38 -1.14
C THR A 12 -0.56 16.99 0.11
N PRO A 13 -1.59 17.75 0.51
CA PRO A 13 -2.36 17.50 1.73
C PRO A 13 -3.34 16.34 1.51
N LEU A 14 -2.82 15.12 1.45
CA LEU A 14 -3.60 13.90 1.28
C LEU A 14 -3.36 12.95 2.44
N LYS A 15 -4.43 12.32 2.90
CA LYS A 15 -4.40 11.18 3.81
C LYS A 15 -4.56 9.93 2.99
N VAL A 16 -3.52 9.10 2.93
CA VAL A 16 -3.49 7.89 2.10
C VAL A 16 -3.31 6.64 2.93
N VAL A 17 -3.88 5.54 2.47
CA VAL A 17 -3.60 4.21 3.01
C VAL A 17 -2.44 3.54 2.28
N TYR A 18 -1.63 2.79 3.02
CA TYR A 18 -0.57 1.95 2.48
C TYR A 18 -0.88 0.48 2.75
N HIS A 19 -1.12 -0.28 1.68
CA HIS A 19 -1.17 -1.73 1.70
C HIS A 19 0.25 -2.28 1.49
N THR A 20 0.82 -2.94 2.49
CA THR A 20 2.12 -3.59 2.34
C THR A 20 2.02 -4.84 1.47
N PRO A 21 2.73 -4.91 0.33
CA PRO A 21 2.74 -6.12 -0.48
C PRO A 21 3.28 -7.31 0.32
N CYS A 22 2.64 -8.48 0.19
CA CYS A 22 2.98 -9.67 0.99
C CYS A 22 4.45 -10.09 0.88
N HIS A 23 5.09 -9.91 -0.27
CA HIS A 23 6.52 -10.19 -0.42
C HIS A 23 7.41 -9.17 0.29
N MET A 24 7.03 -7.88 0.28
CA MET A 24 7.75 -6.82 1.00
C MET A 24 7.67 -6.99 2.51
N GLU A 25 6.50 -7.38 3.01
CA GLU A 25 6.27 -7.72 4.42
C GLU A 25 7.23 -8.82 4.87
N LYS A 26 7.32 -9.92 4.10
CA LYS A 26 8.21 -11.04 4.43
C LYS A 26 9.70 -10.69 4.38
N MET A 27 10.08 -9.71 3.56
CA MET A 27 11.46 -9.21 3.51
C MET A 27 11.77 -8.17 4.57
N GLY A 28 10.76 -7.65 5.29
CA GLY A 28 10.93 -6.59 6.28
C GLY A 28 11.24 -5.23 5.67
N TRP A 29 10.90 -5.01 4.40
CA TRP A 29 11.29 -3.80 3.65
C TRP A 29 10.22 -2.72 3.60
N ALA A 30 9.06 -2.95 4.22
CA ALA A 30 7.93 -2.02 4.22
C ALA A 30 8.30 -0.62 4.73
N ALA A 31 9.15 -0.54 5.76
CA ALA A 31 9.59 0.72 6.37
C ALA A 31 10.22 1.67 5.34
N TYR A 32 11.02 1.16 4.40
CA TYR A 32 11.69 2.01 3.41
C TYR A 32 10.70 2.68 2.44
N SER A 33 9.65 1.95 2.03
CA SER A 33 8.59 2.51 1.19
C SER A 33 7.78 3.56 1.96
N ILE A 34 7.41 3.26 3.20
CA ILE A 34 6.63 4.17 4.06
C ILE A 34 7.43 5.45 4.34
N ASP A 35 8.71 5.34 4.69
CA ASP A 35 9.58 6.48 4.95
C ASP A 35 9.79 7.34 3.71
N LEU A 36 9.85 6.74 2.52
CA LEU A 36 9.93 7.49 1.27
C LEU A 36 8.65 8.30 1.02
N ILE A 37 7.47 7.70 1.21
CA ILE A 37 6.19 8.39 1.01
C ILE A 37 6.03 9.53 2.02
N LYS A 38 6.42 9.33 3.28
CA LYS A 38 6.38 10.35 4.33
C LYS A 38 7.28 11.58 4.06
N ARG A 39 8.19 11.51 3.09
CA ARG A 39 8.98 12.69 2.67
C ARG A 39 8.17 13.66 1.82
N ILE A 40 7.01 13.27 1.29
CA ILE A 40 6.14 14.17 0.53
C ILE A 40 5.48 15.14 1.52
N PRO A 41 5.72 16.47 1.42
CA PRO A 41 5.15 17.41 2.37
C PRO A 41 3.62 17.38 2.33
N GLY A 42 2.99 17.32 3.50
CA GLY A 42 1.53 17.31 3.63
C GLY A 42 0.86 15.94 3.54
N VAL A 43 1.57 14.88 3.13
CA VAL A 43 1.00 13.53 3.06
C VAL A 43 0.98 12.88 4.44
N GLU A 44 -0.19 12.40 4.86
CA GLU A 44 -0.37 11.52 6.01
C GLU A 44 -0.54 10.06 5.51
N VAL A 45 0.25 9.14 6.04
CA VAL A 45 0.22 7.72 5.63
C VAL A 45 -0.31 6.87 6.78
N ILE A 46 -1.40 6.16 6.53
CA ILE A 46 -1.93 5.11 7.43
C ILE A 46 -1.55 3.75 6.85
N VAL A 47 -0.89 2.91 7.64
CA VAL A 47 -0.55 1.53 7.24
C VAL A 47 -1.73 0.63 7.61
N LEU A 48 -2.22 -0.14 6.63
CA LEU A 48 -3.31 -1.09 6.84
C LEU A 48 -2.82 -2.39 7.49
N ASP A 49 -3.75 -3.15 8.08
CA ASP A 49 -3.44 -4.49 8.58
C ASP A 49 -3.04 -5.39 7.41
N SER A 50 -1.96 -6.16 7.62
CA SER A 50 -1.38 -7.01 6.59
C SER A 50 -2.36 -8.10 6.14
N GLN A 51 -2.85 -7.99 4.90
CA GLN A 51 -3.72 -8.98 4.25
C GLN A 51 -3.33 -9.12 2.78
N CYS A 52 -3.55 -10.30 2.21
CA CYS A 52 -3.29 -10.54 0.80
C CYS A 52 -4.33 -9.80 -0.06
N CYS A 53 -3.89 -9.11 -1.12
CA CYS A 53 -4.78 -8.47 -2.07
C CYS A 53 -5.39 -9.44 -3.10
N GLY A 54 -5.00 -10.72 -3.09
CA GLY A 54 -5.52 -11.76 -4.00
C GLY A 54 -4.93 -11.76 -5.41
N ILE A 55 -4.15 -10.75 -5.80
CA ILE A 55 -3.71 -10.60 -7.20
C ILE A 55 -2.62 -11.59 -7.62
N ALA A 56 -1.63 -11.83 -6.74
CA ALA A 56 -0.47 -12.69 -6.94
C ALA A 56 0.05 -12.72 -8.41
N GLY A 57 0.51 -11.57 -8.91
CA GLY A 57 0.91 -11.41 -10.31
C GLY A 57 -0.31 -11.36 -11.23
N THR A 58 -0.38 -12.26 -12.22
CA THR A 58 -1.55 -12.38 -13.11
C THR A 58 -2.61 -13.34 -12.60
N TYR A 59 -2.39 -14.02 -11.47
CA TYR A 59 -3.29 -15.05 -10.95
C TYR A 59 -4.73 -14.54 -10.80
N GLY A 60 -4.92 -13.41 -10.11
CA GLY A 60 -6.24 -12.84 -9.85
C GLY A 60 -6.93 -12.21 -11.07
N PHE A 61 -6.22 -12.04 -12.18
CA PHE A 61 -6.80 -11.57 -13.44
C PHE A 61 -7.37 -12.71 -14.31
N LYS A 62 -7.01 -13.96 -14.03
CA LYS A 62 -7.52 -15.11 -14.78
C LYS A 62 -8.98 -15.34 -14.43
N SER A 63 -9.83 -15.51 -15.44
CA SER A 63 -11.28 -15.67 -15.22
C SER A 63 -11.61 -16.84 -14.30
N GLU A 64 -10.84 -17.94 -14.37
CA GLU A 64 -11.02 -19.12 -13.51
C GLU A 64 -10.66 -18.87 -12.03
N ASN A 65 -9.90 -17.83 -11.72
CA ASN A 65 -9.47 -17.51 -10.36
C ASN A 65 -10.06 -16.20 -9.82
N TYR A 66 -10.81 -15.47 -10.65
CA TYR A 66 -11.27 -14.11 -10.33
C TYR A 66 -12.07 -14.08 -9.02
N ASP A 67 -13.09 -14.92 -8.88
CA ASP A 67 -13.95 -14.95 -7.68
C ASP A 67 -13.16 -15.32 -6.42
N VAL A 68 -12.21 -16.26 -6.55
CA VAL A 68 -11.33 -16.67 -5.44
C VAL A 68 -10.41 -15.52 -5.05
N ALA A 69 -9.80 -14.84 -6.02
CA ALA A 69 -8.93 -13.69 -5.77
C ALA A 69 -9.68 -12.51 -5.13
N GLN A 70 -10.91 -12.23 -5.58
CA GLN A 70 -11.78 -11.24 -4.95
C GLN A 70 -12.09 -11.61 -3.50
N GLY A 71 -12.42 -12.88 -3.23
CA GLY A 71 -12.66 -13.38 -1.88
C GLY A 71 -11.44 -13.23 -0.96
N ILE A 72 -10.23 -13.49 -1.47
CA ILE A 72 -8.98 -13.30 -0.73
C ILE A 72 -8.76 -11.82 -0.40
N GLY A 73 -8.98 -10.92 -1.37
CA GLY A 73 -8.74 -9.48 -1.22
C GLY A 73 -9.84 -8.72 -0.45
N ALA A 74 -11.02 -9.32 -0.26
CA ALA A 74 -12.19 -8.64 0.29
C ALA A 74 -11.94 -7.93 1.63
N GLY A 75 -11.18 -8.54 2.54
CA GLY A 75 -10.85 -7.94 3.82
C GLY A 75 -9.96 -6.70 3.70
N LEU A 76 -9.02 -6.69 2.74
CA LEU A 76 -8.18 -5.54 2.44
C LEU A 76 -9.01 -4.42 1.81
N PHE A 77 -9.86 -4.74 0.84
CA PHE A 77 -10.71 -3.74 0.18
C PHE A 77 -11.66 -3.07 1.17
N ARG A 78 -12.24 -3.85 2.08
CA ARG A 78 -13.04 -3.30 3.18
C ARG A 78 -12.27 -2.30 4.03
N GLN A 79 -11.02 -2.61 4.42
CA GLN A 79 -10.19 -1.66 5.18
C GLN A 79 -9.93 -0.36 4.40
N ILE A 80 -9.71 -0.45 3.09
CA ILE A 80 -9.52 0.72 2.23
C ILE A 80 -10.80 1.57 2.21
N GLU A 81 -11.96 0.95 1.96
CA GLU A 81 -13.26 1.62 1.92
C GLU A 81 -13.66 2.27 3.26
N GLU A 82 -13.35 1.60 4.38
CA GLU A 82 -13.66 2.09 5.72
C GLU A 82 -12.63 3.10 6.25
N SER A 83 -11.50 3.31 5.56
CA SER A 83 -10.39 4.14 6.06
C SER A 83 -10.71 5.63 6.17
N GLY A 84 -11.65 6.12 5.36
CA GLY A 84 -11.94 7.56 5.24
C GLY A 84 -10.75 8.39 4.73
N CYS A 85 -9.76 7.74 4.11
CA CYS A 85 -8.65 8.37 3.40
C CYS A 85 -9.09 8.85 2.01
N ASP A 86 -8.30 9.73 1.41
CA ASP A 86 -8.51 10.27 0.07
C ASP A 86 -8.36 9.21 -1.04
#